data_AF-A0A7X7KP97-F1
#
_entry.id   AF-A0A7X7KP97-F1
#
_cell.length_a   1.000
_cell.length_b   1.000
_cell.length_c   1.000
_cell.angle_alpha   90.00
_cell.angle_beta   90.00
_cell.angle_gamma   90.00
#
_symmetry.space_group_name_H-M   'P 1'
#
loop_
_entity.id
_entity.type
_entity.pdbx_description
1 polymer ?
#
loop_
_entity_poly.entity_id
_entity_poly.type
_entity_poly.pdbx_seq_one_letter_code
_entity_poly.pdbx_strand_id
1 'polypeptide(L)' 'MAMQSDRKSAFAVLIGNRGFFPAALLAAAREDLREVLAAQGHQALFMDPAATRCGAVETAAEGR' A
#
# COMPACT_ATOMS: atom_id res chain seq x y z
N MET A 1 28.40 7.47 14.01
CA MET A 1 27.04 7.91 13.63
C MET A 1 26.97 7.95 12.11
N ALA A 2 26.44 6.91 11.47
CA ALA A 2 26.30 6.88 10.01
C ALA A 2 25.27 7.95 9.57
N MET A 3 25.66 8.70 8.55
CA MET A 3 24.94 9.87 8.03
C MET A 3 23.60 9.44 7.40
N GLN A 4 22.52 10.16 7.71
CA GLN A 4 21.14 9.80 7.38
C GLN A 4 20.78 9.93 5.88
N SER A 5 21.74 10.00 4.97
CA SER A 5 21.54 10.52 3.61
C SER A 5 21.45 9.48 2.49
N ASP A 6 21.46 8.17 2.81
CA ASP A 6 21.49 7.10 1.80
C ASP A 6 20.25 6.17 1.84
N ARG A 7 19.21 6.54 2.59
CA ARG A 7 17.96 5.75 2.62
C ARG A 7 16.97 6.29 1.60
N LYS A 8 16.58 5.43 0.65
CA LYS A 8 15.47 5.66 -0.29
C LYS A 8 14.18 5.95 0.48
N SER A 9 13.27 6.71 -0.15
CA SER A 9 11.97 7.07 0.43
C SER A 9 11.19 5.83 0.86
N ALA A 10 10.44 5.97 1.95
CA ALA A 10 9.42 5.02 2.37
C ALA A 10 8.03 5.53 1.95
N PHE A 11 7.21 4.66 1.39
CA PHE A 11 5.84 4.97 0.97
C PHE A 11 4.83 4.38 1.93
N ALA A 12 3.85 5.18 2.37
CA ALA A 12 2.60 4.66 2.89
C ALA A 12 1.63 4.53 1.72
N VAL A 13 1.28 3.29 1.36
CA VAL A 13 0.47 3.01 0.17
C VAL A 13 -0.98 2.76 0.61
N LEU A 14 -1.86 3.65 0.17
CA LEU A 14 -3.30 3.55 0.32
C LEU A 14 -3.90 3.00 -0.98
N ILE A 15 -4.61 1.87 -0.88
CA ILE A 15 -5.36 1.31 -2.00
C ILE A 15 -6.83 1.71 -1.79
N GLY A 16 -7.39 2.46 -2.73
CA GLY A 16 -8.80 2.84 -2.72
C GLY A 16 -9.65 1.89 -3.57
N ASN A 17 -10.88 1.64 -3.13
CA ASN A 17 -11.91 0.96 -3.93
C ASN A 17 -13.23 1.72 -3.85
N ARG A 18 -14.07 1.66 -4.89
CA ARG A 18 -15.43 2.23 -4.85
C ARG A 18 -16.50 1.21 -4.46
N GLY A 19 -16.09 0.12 -3.80
CA GLY A 19 -16.97 -0.95 -3.31
C GLY A 19 -17.47 -1.95 -4.35
N PHE A 20 -17.31 -1.68 -5.65
CA PHE A 20 -17.80 -2.54 -6.73
C PHE A 20 -16.70 -3.28 -7.50
N PHE A 21 -15.43 -2.90 -7.37
CA PHE A 21 -14.36 -3.63 -8.04
C PHE A 21 -14.08 -4.98 -7.35
N PRO A 22 -13.75 -6.03 -8.12
CA PRO A 22 -13.43 -7.35 -7.55
C PRO A 22 -12.24 -7.31 -6.58
N ALA A 23 -12.33 -8.06 -5.50
CA ALA A 23 -11.26 -8.20 -4.50
C ALA A 23 -9.92 -8.68 -5.12
N ALA A 24 -9.98 -9.49 -6.18
CA ALA A 24 -8.80 -9.96 -6.91
C ALA A 24 -7.96 -8.80 -7.48
N LEU A 25 -8.58 -7.70 -7.90
CA LEU A 25 -7.86 -6.53 -8.40
C LEU A 25 -7.13 -5.79 -7.28
N LEU A 26 -7.69 -5.77 -6.06
CA LEU A 26 -7.04 -5.17 -4.89
C LEU A 26 -5.82 -5.98 -4.45
N ALA A 27 -5.94 -7.32 -4.50
CA ALA A 27 -4.82 -8.21 -4.22
C ALA A 27 -3.69 -8.03 -5.25
N ALA A 28 -4.02 -8.02 -6.55
CA ALA A 28 -3.05 -7.81 -7.62
C ALA A 28 -2.36 -6.44 -7.49
N ALA A 29 -3.11 -5.35 -7.32
CA ALA A 29 -2.54 -4.01 -7.15
C ALA A 29 -1.57 -3.93 -5.95
N ARG A 30 -1.86 -4.64 -4.87
CA ARG A 30 -0.96 -4.71 -3.71
C ARG A 30 0.35 -5.43 -4.05
N GLU A 31 0.29 -6.57 -4.73
CA GLU A 31 1.50 -7.30 -5.12
C GLU A 31 2.34 -6.48 -6.11
N ASP A 32 1.71 -5.93 -7.14
CA ASP A 32 2.38 -5.11 -8.17
C ASP A 32 3.10 -3.92 -7.54
N LEU A 33 2.42 -3.17 -6.67
CA LEU A 33 3.02 -2.00 -6.01
C LEU A 33 4.13 -2.39 -5.03
N ARG A 34 4.01 -3.53 -4.33
CA ARG A 34 5.07 -4.05 -3.46
C ARG A 34 6.31 -4.39 -4.27
N GLU A 35 6.15 -5.12 -5.37
CA GLU A 35 7.26 -5.54 -6.23
C GLU A 35 7.97 -4.32 -6.84
N VAL A 36 7.21 -3.39 -7.44
CA VAL A 36 7.77 -2.21 -8.10
C VAL A 36 8.51 -1.29 -7.13
N LEU A 37 7.98 -1.09 -5.91
CA LEU A 37 8.65 -0.26 -4.90
C LEU A 37 9.90 -0.96 -4.36
N ALA A 38 9.82 -2.26 -4.09
CA ALA A 38 10.97 -3.04 -3.63
C ALA A 38 12.10 -3.09 -4.67
N ALA A 39 11.76 -3.30 -5.95
CA ALA A 39 12.72 -3.32 -7.05
C ALA A 39 13.47 -1.99 -7.21
N GLN A 40 12.84 -0.88 -6.84
CA GLN A 40 13.45 0.46 -6.83
C GLN A 40 14.18 0.80 -5.52
N GLY A 41 14.23 -0.14 -4.57
CA GLY A 41 14.90 0.01 -3.28
C GLY A 41 14.10 0.81 -2.26
N HIS A 42 12.81 1.01 -2.49
CA HIS A 42 11.93 1.74 -1.57
C HIS A 42 11.29 0.82 -0.53
N GLN A 43 11.14 1.34 0.68
CA GLN A 43 10.30 0.71 1.69
C GLN A 43 8.83 1.07 1.41
N ALA A 44 7.92 0.14 1.69
CA ALA A 44 6.50 0.37 1.51
C ALA A 44 5.69 -0.23 2.66
N LEU A 45 4.82 0.58 3.24
CA LEU A 45 3.86 0.21 4.25
C LEU A 45 2.49 0.13 3.60
N PHE A 46 1.77 -0.95 3.88
CA PHE A 46 0.42 -1.15 3.42
C PHE A 46 -0.48 -1.46 4.61
N MET A 47 -1.76 -1.07 4.52
CA MET A 47 -2.77 -1.47 5.49
C MET A 47 -2.91 -3.00 5.53
N ASP A 48 -3.11 -3.56 6.71
CA ASP A 48 -3.44 -4.97 6.89
C ASP A 48 -4.69 -5.33 6.07
N PRO A 49 -4.67 -6.37 5.21
CA PRO A 49 -5.83 -6.83 4.47
C PRO A 49 -7.08 -7.12 5.30
N ALA A 50 -6.94 -7.36 6.61
CA ALA A 50 -8.05 -7.60 7.54
C ALA A 50 -8.59 -6.33 8.23
N ALA A 51 -7.91 -5.18 8.12
CA ALA A 51 -8.33 -3.94 8.80
C ALA A 51 -9.62 -3.35 8.20
N THR A 52 -9.83 -3.58 6.90
CA THR A 52 -11.03 -3.20 6.14
C THR A 52 -11.28 -4.27 5.08
N ARG A 53 -12.21 -4.05 4.15
CA ARG A 53 -12.42 -4.97 3.02
C ARG A 53 -11.15 -5.06 2.16
N CYS A 54 -10.43 -6.18 2.31
CA CYS A 54 -9.15 -6.44 1.64
C CYS A 54 -8.05 -5.39 1.95
N GLY A 55 -8.18 -4.67 3.06
CA GLY A 55 -7.28 -3.57 3.44
C GLY A 55 -7.30 -2.41 2.44
N ALA A 56 -8.41 -2.23 1.72
CA ALA A 56 -8.67 -1.09 0.86
C ALA A 56 -9.58 -0.08 1.55
N VAL A 57 -9.44 1.19 1.19
CA VAL A 57 -10.27 2.29 1.68
C VAL A 57 -11.44 2.49 0.72
N GLU A 58 -12.66 2.23 1.19
CA GLU A 58 -13.91 2.39 0.45
C GLU A 58 -14.72 3.61 0.92
N THR A 59 -14.44 4.10 2.13
CA THR A 59 -15.12 5.22 2.76
C THR A 59 -14.11 6.22 3.35
N ALA A 60 -14.54 7.47 3.51
CA ALA A 60 -13.74 8.50 4.19
C ALA A 60 -13.45 8.15 5.67
N ALA A 61 -14.22 7.26 6.28
CA ALA A 61 -14.00 6.82 7.65
C ALA A 61 -12.81 5.84 7.77
N GLU A 62 -12.61 4.98 6.77
CA GLU A 62 -11.51 4.02 6.73
C GLU A 62 -10.15 4.67 6.42
N GLY A 63 -10.15 5.87 5.84
CA GLY A 63 -8.93 6.62 5.50
C GLY A 63 -8.49 7.67 6.52
N ARG A 64 -9.15 7.75 7.68
CA ARG A 64 -8.78 8.64 8.79
C ARG A 64 -7.70 8.01 9.66
#